data_AF-A0A3P1YDJ4-F1
#
_entry.id   AF-A0A3P1YDJ4-F1
#
_cell.length_a   1.000
_cell.length_b   1.000
_cell.length_c   1.000
_cell.angle_alpha   90.00
_cell.angle_beta   90.00
_cell.angle_gamma   90.00
#
_symmetry.space_group_name_H-M   'P 1'
#
loop_
_entity.id
_entity.type
_entity.pdbx_description
1 polymer ?
#
loop_
_entity_poly.entity_id
_entity_poly.type
_entity_poly.pdbx_seq_one_letter_code
_entity_poly.pdbx_strand_id
1 'polypeptide(L)'
;MKKKIILWIGTLFLLIAGVGCEKERLINYIDINVVYQKCNSSVDYPIQGEIKKEDILLFNSTYTKESEIIKRYSQNKEIEYIIYNPNSISKNYLTYKRISMNNQGHEYGNFCNFPIADIEKWNIPKTGLYISFSGDFVNTKFTTDAMYSTFDISLKSLKIQQP
;
A
#
# COMPACT_ATOMS: atom_id res chain seq x y z
N MET A 1 -41.98 13.49 57.78
CA MET A 1 -41.09 12.46 57.17
C MET A 1 -41.32 12.50 55.66
N LYS A 2 -40.57 13.29 54.88
CA LYS A 2 -39.43 12.89 54.03
C LYS A 2 -39.58 11.52 53.34
N LYS A 3 -39.76 11.53 52.01
CA LYS A 3 -39.21 10.65 50.94
C LYS A 3 -39.99 10.93 49.63
N LYS A 4 -39.64 11.97 48.85
CA LYS A 4 -38.80 11.89 47.64
C LYS A 4 -39.00 10.59 46.83
N ILE A 5 -39.95 10.59 45.91
CA ILE A 5 -39.97 9.68 44.76
C ILE A 5 -39.19 10.40 43.66
N ILE A 6 -37.91 10.04 43.57
CA ILE A 6 -36.94 10.51 42.58
C ILE A 6 -36.67 9.33 41.64
N LEU A 7 -36.51 9.65 40.36
CA LEU A 7 -35.95 8.85 39.28
C LEU A 7 -36.73 7.59 38.91
N TRP A 8 -37.26 7.52 37.69
CA TRP A 8 -37.14 6.36 36.78
C TRP A 8 -37.67 6.73 35.36
N ILE A 9 -37.39 7.95 34.87
CA ILE A 9 -37.66 8.37 33.47
C ILE A 9 -36.32 8.65 32.73
N GLY A 10 -35.20 8.17 33.28
CA GLY A 10 -33.84 8.47 32.80
C GLY A 10 -33.13 7.32 32.10
N THR A 11 -33.83 6.32 31.57
CA THR A 11 -33.18 5.10 31.05
C THR A 11 -33.78 4.55 29.76
N LEU A 12 -34.42 5.40 28.95
CA LEU A 12 -34.89 5.02 27.60
C LEU A 12 -34.29 5.87 26.46
N PHE A 13 -33.25 6.65 26.74
CA PHE A 13 -32.55 7.48 25.74
C PHE A 13 -31.05 7.16 25.60
N LEU A 14 -30.60 5.98 26.05
CA LEU A 14 -29.20 5.54 25.91
C LEU A 14 -28.96 4.47 24.85
N LEU A 15 -29.99 4.04 24.11
CA LEU A 15 -29.85 3.03 23.04
C LEU A 15 -29.65 3.61 21.63
N ILE A 16 -29.50 4.93 21.49
CA ILE A 16 -29.21 5.57 20.17
C ILE A 16 -27.73 5.95 20.02
N ALA A 17 -26.89 5.69 21.04
CA ALA A 17 -25.45 5.97 20.99
C ALA A 17 -24.61 4.80 20.46
N GLY A 18 -25.18 4.00 19.55
CA GLY A 18 -24.63 2.70 19.17
C GLY A 18 -24.81 2.31 17.71
N VAL A 19 -24.68 3.26 16.78
CA VAL A 19 -24.30 2.93 15.40
C VAL A 19 -23.30 3.99 14.98
N GLY A 20 -22.09 3.88 15.56
CA GLY A 20 -20.91 4.46 14.92
C GLY A 20 -20.87 3.85 13.53
N CYS A 21 -21.19 4.64 12.53
CA CYS A 21 -21.08 4.28 11.14
C CYS A 21 -19.59 4.08 10.88
N GLU A 22 -19.05 2.90 11.18
CA GLU A 22 -17.92 2.37 10.43
C GLU A 22 -18.44 2.22 9.01
N LYS A 23 -18.34 3.31 8.28
CA LYS A 23 -18.47 3.30 6.84
C LYS A 23 -17.27 2.48 6.39
N GLU A 24 -17.42 1.16 6.33
CA GLU A 24 -16.56 0.31 5.52
C GLU A 24 -16.43 1.05 4.20
N ARG A 25 -15.24 1.61 3.97
CA ARG A 25 -14.94 2.18 2.67
C ARG A 25 -14.86 0.98 1.75
N LEU A 26 -16.01 0.60 1.18
CA LEU A 26 -16.09 -0.30 0.05
C LEU A 26 -15.37 0.41 -1.10
N ILE A 27 -14.05 0.19 -1.16
CA ILE A 27 -13.25 0.58 -2.31
C ILE A 27 -13.64 -0.42 -3.41
N ASN A 28 -14.35 0.07 -4.43
CA ASN A 28 -14.64 -0.73 -5.59
C ASN A 28 -13.35 -0.91 -6.39
N TYR A 29 -13.07 -2.15 -6.76
CA TYR A 29 -11.87 -2.52 -7.49
C TYR A 29 -12.22 -3.04 -8.89
N ILE A 30 -11.37 -2.73 -9.86
CA ILE A 30 -11.36 -3.38 -11.16
C ILE A 30 -10.09 -4.24 -11.29
N ASP A 31 -10.24 -5.43 -11.87
CA ASP A 31 -9.12 -6.30 -12.20
C ASP A 31 -8.37 -5.74 -13.40
N ILE A 32 -7.05 -5.64 -13.28
CA ILE A 32 -6.13 -5.31 -14.36
C ILE A 32 -5.53 -6.59 -14.88
N ASN A 33 -5.59 -6.78 -16.20
CA ASN A 33 -4.99 -7.95 -16.83
C ASN A 33 -3.46 -7.91 -16.65
N VAL A 34 -2.93 -8.88 -15.92
CA VAL A 34 -1.49 -9.07 -15.74
C VAL A 34 -1.09 -10.37 -16.40
N VAL A 35 -0.16 -10.28 -17.36
CA VAL A 35 0.48 -11.47 -17.91
C VAL A 35 1.60 -11.87 -16.96
N TYR A 36 1.42 -12.97 -16.24
CA TYR A 36 2.43 -13.47 -15.32
C TYR A 36 3.74 -13.78 -16.07
N GLN A 37 4.82 -13.17 -15.61
CA GLN A 37 6.17 -13.46 -16.06
C GLN A 37 7.10 -13.39 -14.86
N LYS A 38 7.83 -14.49 -14.61
CA LYS A 38 8.79 -14.55 -13.52
C LYS A 38 9.95 -13.59 -13.79
N CYS A 39 10.34 -12.83 -12.77
CA CYS A 39 11.54 -12.00 -12.77
C CYS A 39 12.79 -12.84 -12.98
N ASN A 40 13.73 -12.33 -13.76
CA ASN A 40 15.07 -12.92 -13.85
C ASN A 40 15.84 -12.58 -12.56
N SER A 41 16.32 -13.59 -11.85
CA SER A 41 17.23 -13.39 -10.71
C SER A 41 18.65 -13.28 -11.21
N SER A 42 19.38 -12.24 -10.79
CA SER A 42 20.82 -12.13 -10.99
C SER A 42 21.64 -12.75 -9.84
N VAL A 43 20.98 -13.40 -8.87
CA VAL A 43 21.61 -13.99 -7.68
C VAL A 43 21.55 -15.52 -7.75
N ASP A 44 22.64 -16.18 -7.35
CA ASP A 44 22.80 -17.64 -7.41
C ASP A 44 21.89 -18.40 -6.42
N TYR A 45 21.56 -17.78 -5.29
CA TYR A 45 20.71 -18.36 -4.24
C TYR A 45 19.61 -17.38 -3.80
N PRO A 46 18.62 -17.12 -4.67
CA PRO A 46 17.55 -16.18 -4.35
C PRO A 46 16.63 -16.74 -3.26
N ILE A 47 16.30 -15.92 -2.26
CA ILE A 47 15.17 -16.23 -1.37
C ILE A 47 13.89 -15.95 -2.15
N GLN A 48 13.07 -16.99 -2.33
CA GLN A 48 11.79 -16.90 -3.03
C GLN A 48 10.65 -16.95 -2.03
N GLY A 49 9.60 -16.19 -2.30
CA GLY A 49 8.38 -16.23 -1.51
C GLY A 49 7.22 -15.62 -2.27
N GLU A 50 6.07 -15.57 -1.61
CA GLU A 50 4.88 -14.91 -2.13
C GLU A 50 4.62 -13.61 -1.39
N ILE A 51 4.14 -12.61 -2.11
CA ILE A 51 3.69 -11.34 -1.56
C ILE A 51 2.24 -11.12 -1.97
N LYS A 52 1.40 -10.74 -0.99
CA LYS A 52 0.03 -10.30 -1.20
C LYS A 52 -0.17 -9.01 -0.42
N LYS A 53 -0.63 -7.96 -1.09
CA LYS A 53 -0.89 -6.65 -0.49
C LYS A 53 -2.28 -6.17 -0.88
N GLU A 54 -2.98 -5.63 0.10
CA GLU A 54 -4.33 -5.10 -0.03
C GLU A 54 -4.30 -3.62 0.36
N ASP A 55 -5.08 -2.81 -0.37
CA ASP A 55 -5.27 -1.38 -0.10
C ASP A 55 -3.96 -0.57 0.03
N ILE A 56 -2.94 -0.90 -0.77
CA ILE A 56 -1.69 -0.12 -0.81
C ILE A 56 -1.85 1.09 -1.73
N LEU A 57 -1.27 2.22 -1.33
CA LEU A 57 -1.34 3.46 -2.10
C LEU A 57 -0.27 3.50 -3.20
N LEU A 58 -0.73 3.76 -4.42
CA LEU A 58 0.08 4.09 -5.58
C LEU A 58 0.10 5.61 -5.77
N PHE A 59 1.30 6.19 -5.84
CA PHE A 59 1.53 7.61 -6.07
C PHE A 59 2.25 7.82 -7.40
N ASN A 60 1.93 8.92 -8.10
CA ASN A 60 2.70 9.39 -9.24
C ASN A 60 3.68 10.48 -8.79
N SER A 61 4.98 10.29 -9.04
CA SER A 61 6.05 11.20 -8.64
C SER A 61 5.96 12.58 -9.29
N THR A 62 5.24 12.72 -10.41
CA THR A 62 5.00 14.02 -11.05
C THR A 62 4.07 14.92 -10.23
N TYR A 63 3.21 14.33 -9.40
CA TYR A 63 2.19 15.05 -8.62
C TYR A 63 2.48 15.06 -7.12
N THR A 64 3.11 14.01 -6.61
CA THR A 64 3.36 13.80 -5.18
C THR A 64 4.83 13.47 -4.93
N LYS A 65 5.52 14.35 -4.21
CA LYS A 65 6.90 14.09 -3.76
C LYS A 65 6.91 13.06 -2.63
N GLU A 66 7.92 12.21 -2.59
CA GLU A 66 8.07 11.19 -1.54
C GLU A 66 8.14 11.79 -0.13
N SER A 67 8.78 12.96 0.03
CA SER A 67 8.81 13.68 1.31
C SER A 67 7.43 14.12 1.78
N GLU A 68 6.48 14.40 0.87
CA GLU A 68 5.08 14.69 1.22
C GLU A 68 4.35 13.44 1.71
N ILE A 69 4.64 12.28 1.11
CA ILE A 69 4.09 10.98 1.54
C ILE A 69 4.58 10.67 2.96
N ILE A 70 5.90 10.69 3.19
CA ILE A 70 6.50 10.41 4.49
C ILE A 70 5.96 11.38 5.55
N LYS A 71 5.87 12.68 5.24
CA LYS A 71 5.31 13.68 6.16
C LYS A 71 3.84 13.39 6.52
N ARG A 72 3.03 12.96 5.55
CA ARG A 72 1.59 12.66 5.76
C ARG A 72 1.39 11.45 6.67
N TYR A 73 2.25 10.45 6.56
CA TYR A 73 2.12 9.18 7.27
C TYR A 73 3.17 8.98 8.37
N SER A 74 3.90 10.03 8.77
CA SER A 74 4.99 9.96 9.76
C SER A 74 4.56 9.54 11.16
N GLN A 75 3.26 9.62 11.47
CA GLN A 75 2.68 9.15 12.73
C GLN A 75 2.57 7.62 12.76
N ASN A 76 2.68 6.94 11.62
CA ASN A 76 2.63 5.49 11.54
C ASN A 76 3.99 4.91 11.92
N LYS A 77 3.99 3.75 12.59
CA LYS A 77 5.23 3.01 12.87
C LYS A 77 5.94 2.55 11.59
N GLU A 78 5.14 2.27 10.56
CA GLU A 78 5.58 1.80 9.26
C GLU A 78 4.70 2.41 8.17
N ILE A 79 5.31 2.73 7.04
CA ILE A 79 4.62 3.26 5.86
C ILE A 79 4.94 2.34 4.68
N GLU A 80 3.91 1.90 3.98
CA GLU A 80 4.03 1.04 2.82
C GLU A 80 3.27 1.65 1.63
N TYR A 81 3.92 1.77 0.48
CA TYR A 81 3.36 2.43 -0.70
C TYR A 81 4.14 2.08 -1.96
N ILE A 82 3.58 2.43 -3.12
CA ILE A 82 4.23 2.30 -4.43
C ILE A 82 4.38 3.69 -5.05
N ILE A 83 5.55 3.96 -5.63
CA ILE A 83 5.78 5.15 -6.46
C ILE A 83 5.88 4.71 -7.92
N TYR A 84 5.06 5.31 -8.77
CA TYR A 84 5.23 5.36 -10.21
C TYR A 84 6.00 6.64 -10.59
N ASN A 85 7.09 6.48 -11.32
CA ASN A 85 7.89 7.57 -11.86
C ASN A 85 7.93 7.49 -13.40
N PRO A 86 7.06 8.23 -14.12
CA PRO A 86 7.02 8.20 -15.59
C PRO A 86 8.33 8.67 -16.22
N ASN A 87 9.11 9.49 -15.51
CA ASN A 87 10.38 10.04 -15.98
C ASN A 87 11.60 9.23 -15.51
N SER A 88 11.40 7.99 -15.07
CA SER A 88 12.52 7.13 -14.63
C SER A 88 13.46 6.89 -15.81
N ILE A 89 14.76 7.18 -15.62
CA ILE A 89 15.82 6.87 -16.59
C ILE A 89 16.16 5.36 -16.53
N SER A 90 15.82 4.71 -15.41
CA SER A 90 15.93 3.27 -15.26
C SER A 90 14.71 2.56 -15.86
N LYS A 91 14.86 1.28 -16.21
CA LYS A 91 13.72 0.44 -16.64
C LYS A 91 12.69 0.22 -15.52
N ASN A 92 12.97 0.66 -14.29
CA ASN A 92 12.09 0.53 -13.14
C ASN A 92 11.26 1.81 -13.00
N TYR A 93 10.07 1.78 -13.60
CA TYR A 93 9.07 2.85 -13.49
C TYR A 93 8.27 2.77 -12.20
N LEU A 94 8.20 1.59 -11.56
CA LEU A 94 7.50 1.41 -10.29
C LEU A 94 8.44 0.86 -9.21
N THR A 95 8.32 1.44 -8.03
CA THR A 95 9.05 1.00 -6.83
C THR A 95 8.07 0.84 -5.68
N TYR A 96 7.96 -0.37 -5.18
CA TYR A 96 7.38 -0.68 -3.88
C TYR A 96 8.34 -0.23 -2.78
N LYS A 97 7.82 0.43 -1.75
CA LYS A 97 8.58 0.91 -0.60
C LYS A 97 7.87 0.55 0.70
N ARG A 98 8.62 0.00 1.64
CA ARG A 98 8.21 -0.18 3.04
C ARG A 98 9.24 0.48 3.92
N ILE A 99 8.84 1.43 4.75
CA ILE A 99 9.76 2.23 5.57
C ILE A 99 9.31 2.15 7.03
N SER A 100 10.18 1.61 7.89
CA SER A 100 10.02 1.65 9.35
C SER A 100 10.50 2.99 9.91
N MET A 101 9.64 3.72 10.64
CA MET A 101 9.99 5.03 11.22
C MET A 101 10.88 4.92 12.46
N ASN A 102 10.88 3.78 13.15
CA ASN A 102 11.49 3.61 14.47
C ASN A 102 12.86 2.90 14.47
N ASN A 103 13.27 2.24 13.38
CA ASN A 103 14.65 1.81 13.12
C ASN A 103 14.75 1.05 11.77
N GLN A 104 15.59 1.59 10.88
CA GLN A 104 16.61 0.88 10.10
C GLN A 104 16.22 -0.24 9.13
N GLY A 105 14.97 -0.32 8.69
CA GLY A 105 14.58 -1.27 7.64
C GLY A 105 13.83 -0.52 6.55
N HIS A 106 14.44 -0.38 5.38
CA HIS A 106 13.67 -0.01 4.19
C HIS A 106 13.69 -1.16 3.19
N GLU A 107 12.51 -1.56 2.76
CA GLU A 107 12.37 -2.54 1.71
C GLU A 107 12.04 -1.84 0.41
N TYR A 108 12.75 -2.22 -0.66
CA TYR A 108 12.55 -1.70 -2.00
C TYR A 108 12.25 -2.84 -2.97
N GLY A 109 11.06 -2.83 -3.54
CA GLY A 109 10.61 -3.82 -4.52
C GLY A 109 10.53 -3.21 -5.92
N ASN A 110 11.09 -3.84 -6.95
CA ASN A 110 10.76 -3.50 -8.33
C ASN A 110 9.70 -4.47 -8.87
N PHE A 111 8.96 -4.07 -9.91
CA PHE A 111 7.99 -4.92 -10.59
C PHE A 111 8.48 -5.26 -12.00
N CYS A 112 8.54 -6.55 -12.34
CA CYS A 112 9.09 -6.98 -13.64
C CYS A 112 8.08 -6.97 -14.78
N ASN A 113 6.80 -7.23 -14.48
CA ASN A 113 5.72 -7.42 -15.45
C ASN A 113 4.52 -6.51 -15.13
N PHE A 114 4.78 -5.33 -14.57
CA PHE A 114 3.74 -4.32 -14.35
C PHE A 114 3.20 -3.81 -15.71
N PRO A 115 1.88 -3.65 -15.89
CA PRO A 115 1.30 -3.15 -17.14
C PRO A 115 1.55 -1.64 -17.34
N ILE A 116 2.77 -1.27 -17.74
CA ILE A 116 3.20 0.14 -17.87
C ILE A 116 2.33 0.93 -18.86
N ALA A 117 1.90 0.31 -19.96
CA ALA A 117 1.06 0.98 -20.95
C ALA A 117 -0.35 1.31 -20.44
N ASP A 118 -0.80 0.69 -19.34
CA ASP A 118 -2.11 0.94 -18.75
C ASP A 118 -2.04 2.00 -17.66
N ILE A 119 -0.99 2.01 -16.82
CA ILE A 119 -0.83 3.00 -15.75
C ILE A 119 -0.73 4.44 -16.28
N GLU A 120 -0.18 4.65 -17.48
CA GLU A 120 -0.15 5.97 -18.13
C GLU A 120 -1.54 6.56 -18.39
N LYS A 121 -2.58 5.70 -18.45
CA LYS A 121 -3.98 6.09 -18.66
C LYS A 121 -4.73 6.25 -17.34
N TRP A 122 -4.15 5.86 -16.21
CA TRP A 122 -4.81 5.91 -14.91
C TRP A 122 -4.80 7.33 -14.36
N ASN A 123 -5.96 7.77 -13.87
CA ASN A 123 -6.07 9.03 -13.14
C ASN A 123 -5.60 8.83 -11.69
N ILE A 124 -4.28 8.93 -11.45
CA ILE A 124 -3.69 8.80 -10.11
C ILE A 124 -3.79 10.15 -9.38
N PRO A 125 -4.65 10.29 -8.36
CA PRO A 125 -4.80 11.56 -7.66
C PRO A 125 -3.58 11.84 -6.78
N LYS A 126 -3.37 13.11 -6.41
CA LYS A 126 -2.28 13.52 -5.49
C LYS A 126 -2.36 12.81 -4.12
N THR A 127 -3.56 12.38 -3.72
CA THR A 127 -3.79 11.60 -2.50
C THR A 127 -3.33 10.14 -2.59
N GLY A 128 -3.04 9.66 -3.80
CA GLY A 128 -2.73 8.25 -4.09
C GLY A 128 -3.97 7.48 -4.55
N LEU A 129 -3.76 6.48 -5.40
CA LEU A 129 -4.76 5.53 -5.87
C LEU A 129 -4.60 4.23 -5.07
N TYR A 130 -5.68 3.69 -4.51
CA TYR A 130 -5.60 2.38 -3.86
C TYR A 130 -5.45 1.27 -4.89
N ILE A 131 -4.51 0.35 -4.66
CA ILE A 131 -4.32 -0.85 -5.46
C ILE A 131 -4.15 -2.06 -4.53
N SER A 132 -4.47 -3.24 -5.04
CA SER A 132 -4.21 -4.53 -4.36
C SER A 132 -3.51 -5.45 -5.34
N PHE A 133 -2.52 -6.21 -4.89
CA PHE A 133 -1.75 -7.08 -5.78
C PHE A 133 -1.29 -8.36 -5.10
N SER A 134 -0.98 -9.36 -5.92
CA SER A 134 -0.23 -10.54 -5.48
C SER A 134 0.88 -10.87 -6.47
N GLY A 135 1.91 -11.54 -6.01
CA GLY A 135 3.03 -11.94 -6.85
C GLY A 135 4.00 -12.89 -6.15
N ASP A 136 4.92 -13.42 -6.93
CA ASP A 136 6.14 -14.04 -6.39
C ASP A 136 7.17 -12.94 -6.20
N PHE A 137 7.94 -12.98 -5.10
CA PHE A 137 9.12 -12.16 -4.96
C PHE A 137 10.39 -13.00 -4.94
N VAL A 138 11.46 -12.41 -5.47
CA VAL A 138 12.82 -12.92 -5.38
C VAL A 138 13.65 -11.85 -4.68
N ASN A 139 14.20 -12.17 -3.50
CA ASN A 139 15.09 -11.25 -2.80
C ASN A 139 16.44 -11.18 -3.51
N THR A 140 16.83 -9.98 -3.90
CA THR A 140 18.02 -9.74 -4.71
C THR A 140 19.23 -9.31 -3.89
N LYS A 141 19.04 -8.82 -2.66
CA LYS A 141 20.14 -8.42 -1.77
C LYS A 141 19.70 -8.25 -0.32
N PHE A 142 20.39 -8.95 0.59
CA PHE A 142 20.55 -8.53 1.98
C PHE A 142 21.96 -8.00 2.13
N THR A 143 22.11 -6.70 2.31
CA THR A 143 23.38 -6.15 2.79
C THR A 143 23.31 -6.10 4.30
N THR A 144 24.14 -6.85 5.01
CA THR A 144 24.26 -6.75 6.48
C THR A 144 24.68 -5.34 6.93
N ASP A 145 25.30 -4.58 6.03
CA ASP A 145 25.84 -3.24 6.30
C ASP A 145 24.91 -2.10 5.85
N ALA A 146 23.93 -2.37 4.99
CA ALA A 146 22.94 -1.38 4.61
C ALA A 146 21.57 -1.89 5.03
N MET A 147 20.92 -1.08 5.84
CA MET A 147 19.63 -1.24 6.52
C MET A 147 18.42 -1.34 5.55
N TYR A 148 18.64 -1.96 4.39
CA TYR A 148 17.73 -2.03 3.27
C TYR A 148 17.75 -3.43 2.63
N SER A 149 16.57 -3.92 2.25
CA SER A 149 16.42 -5.14 1.44
C SER A 149 15.85 -4.78 0.08
N THR A 150 16.41 -5.35 -0.98
CA THR A 150 15.87 -5.19 -2.35
C THR A 150 15.32 -6.51 -2.86
N PHE A 151 14.19 -6.46 -3.54
CA PHE A 151 13.60 -7.63 -4.19
C PHE A 151 12.89 -7.26 -5.49
N ASP A 152 12.65 -8.25 -6.33
CA ASP A 152 11.87 -8.08 -7.55
C ASP A 152 10.58 -8.89 -7.44
N ILE A 153 9.47 -8.30 -7.89
CA ILE A 153 8.10 -8.82 -7.79
C ILE A 153 7.61 -9.21 -9.19
N SER A 154 7.26 -10.49 -9.34
CA SER A 154 6.55 -11.06 -10.48
C SER A 154 5.05 -11.03 -10.18
N LEU A 155 4.33 -10.05 -10.71
CA LEU A 155 2.90 -9.88 -10.46
C LEU A 155 2.10 -11.05 -11.03
N LYS A 156 1.24 -11.62 -10.20
CA LYS A 156 0.22 -12.61 -10.55
C LYS A 156 -1.16 -11.98 -10.70
N SER A 157 -1.46 -10.97 -9.89
CA SER A 157 -2.73 -10.24 -9.93
C SER A 157 -2.53 -8.77 -9.58
N LEU A 158 -3.39 -7.92 -10.14
CA LEU A 158 -3.44 -6.50 -9.83
C LEU A 158 -4.88 -6.01 -9.91
N LYS A 159 -5.30 -5.30 -8.89
CA LYS A 159 -6.58 -4.62 -8.79
C LYS A 159 -6.32 -3.15 -8.52
N ILE A 160 -7.06 -2.27 -9.16
CA ILE A 160 -6.99 -0.83 -8.90
C ILE A 160 -8.35 -0.30 -8.49
N GLN A 161 -8.33 0.68 -7.60
CA GLN A 161 -9.54 1.39 -7.22
C GLN A 161 -10.20 1.98 -8.47
N GLN A 162 -11.50 1.74 -8.59
CA GLN A 162 -12.32 2.39 -9.60
C GLN A 162 -12.40 3.89 -9.29
N PRO A 163 -12.06 4.77 -10.25
CA PRO A 163 -12.14 6.21 -10.08
C PRO A 163 -13.57 6.72 -9.87
#